data_AF-W7KPF4-F1
#
_entry.id   AF-W7KPF4-F1
#
_cell.length_a   1.000
_cell.length_b   1.000
_cell.length_c   1.000
_cell.angle_alpha   90.00
_cell.angle_beta   90.00
_cell.angle_gamma   90.00
#
_symmetry.space_group_name_H-M   'P 1'
#
loop_
_entity.id
_entity.type
_entity.pdbx_description
1 polymer ?
#
loop_
_entity_poly.entity_id
_entity_poly.type
_entity_poly.pdbx_seq_one_letter_code
_entity_poly.pdbx_strand_id
1 'polypeptide(L)'
;MEITSKSYLSPSGIASAEEMDGADGEEEDQSSEKPTGDNHNNSSGNNNSPSVFRIKVLDLPKFNRDGSCIFHALTHKRQEVEVVVTKQHKAYMDHLGVDQIINVTGWLNNDRIRVDASKAPVIEGSGAA
;
A
#
# COMPACT_ATOMS: atom_id res chain seq x y z
N MET A 1 0.95 -36.31 50.19
CA MET A 1 -0.45 -36.74 50.25
C MET A 1 -1.11 -35.85 51.30
N GLU A 2 -1.77 -34.77 50.86
CA GLU A 2 -2.69 -33.98 51.67
C GLU A 2 -3.73 -33.41 50.69
N ILE A 3 -4.98 -33.54 51.10
CA ILE A 3 -6.24 -33.36 50.39
C ILE A 3 -7.01 -32.25 51.12
N THR A 4 -7.81 -31.45 50.41
CA THR A 4 -9.08 -30.78 50.81
C THR A 4 -9.33 -29.60 49.85
N SER A 5 -10.14 -29.72 48.78
CA SER A 5 -11.63 -29.70 48.71
C SER A 5 -12.27 -28.33 49.00
N LYS A 6 -12.76 -27.62 47.95
CA LYS A 6 -14.19 -27.45 47.62
C LYS A 6 -14.48 -26.32 46.62
N SER A 7 -15.46 -26.62 45.79
CA SER A 7 -16.13 -25.91 44.68
C SER A 7 -16.78 -24.58 45.06
N TYR A 8 -17.24 -23.77 44.08
CA TYR A 8 -18.66 -23.37 43.88
C TYR A 8 -18.81 -22.36 42.70
N LEU A 9 -19.67 -22.73 41.73
CA LEU A 9 -20.65 -21.95 40.94
C LEU A 9 -20.38 -20.51 40.45
N SER A 10 -20.49 -20.33 39.13
CA SER A 10 -20.92 -19.09 38.41
C SER A 10 -22.41 -18.78 38.72
N PRO A 11 -22.91 -17.52 38.66
CA PRO A 11 -23.33 -16.94 37.37
C PRO A 11 -23.29 -15.39 37.27
N SER A 12 -23.62 -14.92 36.06
CA SER A 12 -23.86 -13.56 35.56
C SER A 12 -24.44 -12.54 36.55
N GLY A 13 -23.81 -11.36 36.61
CA GLY A 13 -24.36 -10.16 37.25
C GLY A 13 -24.67 -9.08 36.21
N ILE A 14 -25.96 -8.92 35.91
CA ILE A 14 -26.57 -7.73 35.31
C ILE A 14 -26.99 -6.77 36.44
N ALA A 15 -26.85 -5.46 36.23
CA ALA A 15 -27.55 -4.43 37.00
C ALA A 15 -27.77 -3.17 36.14
N SER A 16 -29.05 -2.92 35.83
CA SER A 16 -29.71 -1.74 35.23
C SER A 16 -29.73 -0.55 36.23
N ALA A 17 -30.24 0.67 36.02
CA ALA A 17 -30.99 1.42 34.98
C ALA A 17 -31.01 2.93 35.40
N GLU A 18 -31.76 3.78 34.67
CA GLU A 18 -32.26 5.16 34.95
C GLU A 18 -31.54 6.28 34.14
N GLU A 19 -31.98 6.63 32.92
CA GLU A 19 -33.15 7.44 32.46
C GLU A 19 -32.96 8.97 32.53
N MET A 20 -32.74 9.64 31.38
CA MET A 20 -33.37 10.95 31.08
C MET A 20 -33.29 11.34 29.59
N ASP A 21 -34.44 11.20 28.94
CA ASP A 21 -35.16 12.08 27.99
C ASP A 21 -34.40 13.16 27.18
N GLY A 22 -34.60 13.16 25.87
CA GLY A 22 -34.18 14.24 24.97
C GLY A 22 -34.39 13.88 23.49
N ALA A 23 -35.60 14.16 23.02
CA ALA A 23 -36.18 13.78 21.74
C ALA A 23 -35.54 14.40 20.47
N ASP A 24 -35.97 13.79 19.35
CA ASP A 24 -36.33 14.43 18.06
C ASP A 24 -35.32 14.28 16.90
N GLY A 25 -35.75 13.55 15.87
CA GLY A 25 -34.97 13.34 14.64
C GLY A 25 -35.40 12.12 13.83
N GLU A 26 -36.62 12.19 13.31
CA GLU A 26 -37.31 11.33 12.33
C GLU A 26 -36.40 10.87 11.16
N GLU A 27 -36.38 9.55 10.84
CA GLU A 27 -36.90 8.94 9.58
C GLU A 27 -36.05 9.25 8.31
N GLU A 28 -35.80 8.40 7.31
CA GLU A 28 -36.03 6.99 6.99
C GLU A 28 -35.18 6.70 5.72
N ASP A 29 -34.78 5.44 5.57
CA ASP A 29 -34.68 4.70 4.31
C ASP A 29 -33.62 5.02 3.21
N GLN A 30 -33.20 3.92 2.59
CA GLN A 30 -32.63 3.75 1.24
C GLN A 30 -31.12 3.62 1.04
N SER A 31 -30.79 2.35 0.74
CA SER A 31 -30.08 1.93 -0.46
C SER A 31 -28.55 2.01 -0.45
N SER A 32 -27.98 0.80 -0.45
CA SER A 32 -27.17 0.25 -1.53
C SER A 32 -25.95 1.03 -2.03
N GLU A 33 -24.93 0.23 -2.36
CA GLU A 33 -23.80 0.54 -3.25
C GLU A 33 -22.53 1.05 -2.56
N LYS A 34 -21.54 0.13 -2.50
CA LYS A 34 -20.15 0.49 -2.77
C LYS A 34 -20.11 1.35 -4.05
N PRO A 35 -19.15 2.27 -4.14
CA PRO A 35 -17.99 1.89 -4.92
C PRO A 35 -16.70 1.99 -4.13
N THR A 36 -15.90 0.93 -4.26
CA THR A 36 -14.45 0.99 -4.35
C THR A 36 -14.03 2.35 -4.88
N GLY A 37 -13.29 3.12 -4.07
CA GLY A 37 -12.75 4.42 -4.46
C GLY A 37 -11.96 4.28 -5.75
N ASP A 38 -12.64 4.59 -6.84
CA ASP A 38 -12.12 4.72 -8.18
C ASP A 38 -11.22 5.96 -8.13
N ASN A 39 -9.94 5.74 -7.78
CA ASN A 39 -8.97 6.82 -7.74
C ASN A 39 -8.58 7.13 -9.19
N HIS A 40 -9.51 7.79 -9.89
CA HIS A 40 -9.27 8.49 -11.14
C HIS A 40 -8.24 9.59 -10.89
N ASN A 41 -6.96 9.24 -10.88
CA ASN A 41 -5.90 10.22 -11.04
C ASN A 41 -5.81 10.61 -12.52
N ASN A 42 -6.75 11.43 -12.96
CA ASN A 42 -6.64 12.22 -14.18
C ASN A 42 -6.45 13.69 -13.78
N SER A 43 -5.29 14.01 -13.22
CA SER A 43 -4.83 15.40 -13.15
C SER A 43 -3.85 15.63 -14.29
N SER A 44 -4.37 16.08 -15.43
CA SER A 44 -3.62 16.88 -16.41
C SER A 44 -3.26 18.22 -15.77
N GLY A 45 -2.27 18.20 -14.88
CA GLY A 45 -1.59 19.37 -14.36
C GLY A 45 -0.12 19.17 -14.63
N ASN A 46 0.53 20.13 -15.28
CA ASN A 46 1.97 20.15 -15.49
C ASN A 46 2.68 20.35 -14.15
N ASN A 47 2.59 19.35 -13.27
CA ASN A 47 3.18 19.32 -11.95
C ASN A 47 4.54 18.67 -12.12
N ASN A 48 5.62 19.47 -12.10
CA ASN A 48 7.00 18.97 -12.14
C ASN A 48 7.39 18.22 -10.85
N SER A 49 6.41 17.80 -10.06
CA SER A 49 6.58 17.03 -8.84
C SER A 49 6.60 15.55 -9.18
N PRO A 50 7.45 14.75 -8.51
CA PRO A 50 7.47 13.32 -8.72
C PRO A 50 6.13 12.71 -8.28
N SER A 51 5.67 11.71 -9.03
CA SER A 51 4.47 10.93 -8.75
C SER A 51 4.85 9.54 -8.26
N VAL A 52 3.96 8.90 -7.49
CA VAL A 52 4.13 7.51 -7.05
C VAL A 52 3.54 6.58 -8.10
N PHE A 53 4.35 5.63 -8.57
CA PHE A 53 3.97 4.62 -9.54
C PHE A 53 4.05 3.24 -8.90
N ARG A 54 2.91 2.53 -8.93
CA ARG A 54 2.85 1.10 -8.60
C ARG A 54 3.14 0.30 -9.86
N ILE A 55 4.24 -0.45 -9.84
CA ILE A 55 4.77 -1.18 -10.99
C ILE A 55 5.12 -2.61 -10.61
N LYS A 56 4.97 -3.54 -11.55
CA LYS A 56 5.37 -4.94 -11.41
C LYS A 56 6.63 -5.18 -12.23
N VAL A 57 7.70 -5.61 -11.60
CA VAL A 57 9.00 -5.85 -12.23
C VAL A 57 8.89 -6.98 -13.27
N LEU A 58 9.32 -6.73 -14.50
CA LEU A 58 9.31 -7.73 -15.59
C LEU A 58 10.68 -8.37 -15.79
N ASP A 59 11.76 -7.62 -15.54
CA ASP A 59 13.13 -8.12 -15.62
C ASP A 59 13.99 -7.64 -14.45
N LEU A 60 15.06 -8.40 -14.20
CA LEU A 60 16.02 -8.07 -13.16
C LEU A 60 16.79 -6.78 -13.49
N PRO A 61 17.06 -5.92 -12.50
CA PRO A 61 17.79 -4.68 -12.71
C PRO A 61 19.19 -4.92 -13.27
N LYS A 62 19.45 -4.30 -14.43
CA LYS A 62 20.78 -4.31 -15.05
C LYS A 62 21.56 -3.11 -14.55
N PHE A 63 22.61 -3.36 -13.78
CA PHE A 63 23.44 -2.31 -13.19
C PHE A 63 24.53 -1.83 -14.15
N ASN A 64 24.64 -0.50 -14.28
CA ASN A 64 25.74 0.17 -14.94
C ASN A 64 26.96 0.24 -14.01
N ARG A 65 28.13 0.57 -14.59
CA ARG A 65 29.38 0.75 -13.83
C ARG A 65 29.30 1.82 -12.73
N ASP A 66 28.43 2.83 -12.88
CA ASP A 66 28.26 3.87 -11.85
C ASP A 66 27.35 3.43 -10.69
N GLY A 67 26.67 2.29 -10.83
CA GLY A 67 25.73 1.75 -9.85
C GLY A 67 24.26 2.10 -10.11
N SER A 68 23.94 2.94 -11.11
CA SER A 68 22.56 3.10 -11.59
C SER A 68 22.07 1.81 -12.24
N CYS A 69 20.75 1.60 -12.31
CA CYS A 69 20.18 0.48 -13.02
C CYS A 69 18.95 0.85 -13.83
N ILE A 70 18.67 0.00 -14.82
CA ILE A 70 17.50 0.09 -15.68
C ILE A 70 16.85 -1.29 -15.73
N PHE A 71 15.52 -1.32 -15.68
CA PHE A 71 14.70 -2.53 -15.87
C PHE A 71 13.33 -2.17 -16.44
N HIS A 72 12.63 -3.12 -17.05
CA HIS A 72 11.25 -2.94 -17.46
C HIS A 72 10.29 -3.37 -16.36
N ALA A 73 9.17 -2.68 -16.29
CA ALA A 73 8.10 -2.98 -15.37
C ALA A 73 6.75 -2.73 -16.03
N LEU A 74 5.72 -3.37 -15.49
CA LEU A 74 4.35 -3.22 -15.91
C LEU A 74 3.60 -2.32 -14.93
N THR A 75 3.01 -1.24 -15.42
CA THR A 75 2.15 -0.37 -14.62
C THR A 75 0.80 -1.03 -14.32
N HIS A 76 0.03 -0.45 -13.39
CA HIS A 76 -1.36 -0.88 -13.11
C HIS A 76 -2.27 -0.90 -14.36
N LYS A 77 -1.97 -0.08 -15.38
CA LYS A 77 -2.73 -0.05 -16.65
C LYS A 77 -2.26 -1.09 -17.67
N ARG A 78 -1.40 -2.04 -17.27
CA ARG A 78 -0.77 -3.02 -18.17
C ARG A 78 0.08 -2.38 -19.28
N GLN A 79 0.58 -1.18 -19.03
CA GLN A 79 1.56 -0.52 -19.91
C GLN A 79 2.97 -0.88 -19.43
N GLU A 80 3.80 -1.35 -20.34
CA GLU A 80 5.22 -1.57 -20.11
C GLU A 80 5.95 -0.23 -20.07
N VAL A 81 6.78 -0.05 -19.04
CA VAL A 81 7.57 1.16 -18.81
C VAL A 81 8.99 0.78 -18.44
N GLU A 82 9.94 1.63 -18.81
CA GLU A 82 11.32 1.47 -18.41
C GLU A 82 11.60 2.28 -17.13
N VAL A 83 12.18 1.65 -16.12
CA VAL A 83 12.43 2.29 -14.83
C VAL A 83 13.91 2.57 -14.71
N VAL A 84 14.26 3.85 -14.60
CA VAL A 84 15.63 4.33 -14.45
C VAL A 84 15.86 4.68 -12.99
N VAL A 85 16.74 3.93 -12.33
CA VAL A 85 17.06 4.09 -10.92
C VAL A 85 18.48 4.60 -10.76
N THR A 86 18.65 5.63 -9.93
CA THR A 86 19.97 6.17 -9.62
C THR A 86 20.78 5.25 -8.71
N LYS A 87 22.11 5.39 -8.72
CA LYS A 87 23.03 4.58 -7.91
C LYS A 87 22.76 4.60 -6.39
N GLN A 88 22.05 5.61 -5.90
CA GLN A 88 21.72 5.74 -4.47
C GLN A 88 20.86 4.57 -3.98
N HIS A 89 20.02 4.03 -4.87
CA HIS A 89 19.14 2.91 -4.55
C HIS A 89 19.74 1.55 -4.95
N LYS A 90 21.04 1.47 -5.29
CA LYS A 90 21.66 0.23 -5.76
C LYS A 90 21.43 -0.93 -4.78
N ALA A 91 21.71 -0.71 -3.49
CA ALA A 91 21.57 -1.75 -2.46
C ALA A 91 20.14 -2.30 -2.36
N TYR A 92 19.15 -1.46 -2.60
CA TYR A 92 17.75 -1.88 -2.63
C TYR A 92 17.44 -2.69 -3.88
N MET A 93 17.89 -2.21 -5.05
CA MET A 93 17.63 -2.87 -6.33
C MET A 93 18.34 -4.22 -6.46
N ASP A 94 19.45 -4.42 -5.75
CA ASP A 94 20.21 -5.69 -5.73
C ASP A 94 19.35 -6.88 -5.25
N HIS A 95 18.38 -6.61 -4.38
CA HIS A 95 17.46 -7.61 -3.83
C HIS A 95 16.12 -7.71 -4.60
N LEU A 96 15.97 -6.94 -5.68
CA LEU A 96 14.75 -6.92 -6.47
C LEU A 96 14.66 -8.15 -7.38
N GLY A 97 13.53 -8.85 -7.32
CA GLY A 97 13.22 -10.01 -8.14
C GLY A 97 12.17 -9.71 -9.21
N VAL A 98 12.08 -10.60 -10.19
CA VAL A 98 11.04 -10.59 -11.21
C VAL A 98 9.66 -10.83 -10.57
N ASP A 99 8.61 -10.29 -11.19
CA ASP A 99 7.22 -10.35 -10.75
C ASP A 99 6.92 -9.65 -9.41
N GLN A 100 7.91 -9.03 -8.76
CA GLN A 100 7.68 -8.23 -7.55
C GLN A 100 6.95 -6.94 -7.88
N ILE A 101 6.03 -6.54 -7.00
CA ILE A 101 5.33 -5.26 -7.11
C ILE A 101 6.06 -4.25 -6.22
N ILE A 102 6.43 -3.11 -6.81
CA ILE A 102 7.09 -2.03 -6.09
C ILE A 102 6.39 -0.70 -6.34
N ASN A 103 6.43 0.17 -5.33
CA ASN A 103 6.04 1.55 -5.42
C ASN A 103 7.30 2.40 -5.58
N VAL A 104 7.39 3.12 -6.70
CA VAL A 104 8.50 4.03 -7.00
C VAL A 104 7.99 5.47 -7.10
N THR A 105 8.70 6.40 -6.46
CA THR A 105 8.43 7.83 -6.62
C THR A 105 9.34 8.37 -7.70
N GLY A 106 8.81 9.06 -8.71
CA GLY A 106 9.61 9.53 -9.84
C GLY A 106 8.87 10.39 -10.85
N TRP A 107 9.49 10.64 -12.00
CA TRP A 107 8.89 11.37 -13.12
C TRP A 107 8.73 10.44 -14.31
N LEU A 108 7.51 10.33 -14.83
CA LEU A 108 7.23 9.60 -16.07
C LEU A 108 7.46 10.53 -17.26
N ASN A 109 8.34 10.13 -18.17
CA ASN A 109 8.62 10.84 -19.41
C ASN A 109 8.88 9.82 -20.53
N ASN A 110 8.07 9.87 -21.60
CA ASN A 110 8.17 8.98 -22.76
C ASN A 110 8.31 7.49 -22.36
N ASP A 111 7.36 6.98 -21.57
CA ASP A 111 7.33 5.60 -21.06
C ASP A 111 8.51 5.21 -20.14
N ARG A 112 9.30 6.19 -19.70
CA ARG A 112 10.41 5.99 -18.76
C ARG A 112 10.11 6.66 -17.44
N ILE A 113 10.18 5.90 -16.35
CA ILE A 113 10.05 6.42 -14.99
C ILE A 113 11.45 6.67 -14.46
N ARG A 114 11.81 7.95 -14.28
CA ARG A 114 13.03 8.33 -13.56
C ARG A 114 12.74 8.36 -12.07
N VAL A 115 13.31 7.43 -11.31
CA VAL A 115 13.10 7.34 -9.86
C VAL A 115 13.81 8.50 -9.15
N ASP A 116 13.09 9.13 -8.22
CA ASP A 116 13.62 10.16 -7.34
C ASP A 116 14.70 9.56 -6.43
N ALA A 117 15.84 10.23 -6.35
CA ALA A 117 16.96 9.77 -5.54
C ALA A 117 16.70 9.95 -4.04
N SER A 118 15.83 10.89 -3.67
CA SER A 118 15.54 11.25 -2.27
C SER A 118 14.54 10.29 -1.61
N LYS A 119 13.80 9.50 -2.40
CA LYS A 119 12.79 8.55 -1.93
C LYS A 119 13.17 7.13 -2.35
N ALA A 120 13.42 6.29 -1.36
CA ALA A 120 13.64 4.86 -1.60
C ALA A 120 12.35 4.21 -2.15
N PRO A 121 12.47 3.33 -3.16
CA PRO A 121 11.38 2.46 -3.57
C PRO A 121 10.91 1.55 -2.44
N VAL A 122 9.66 1.11 -2.51
CA VAL A 122 9.04 0.25 -1.49
C VAL A 122 8.46 -1.00 -2.15
N ILE A 123 8.86 -2.20 -1.71
CA ILE A 123 8.35 -3.47 -2.21
C ILE A 123 7.03 -3.74 -1.51
N GLU A 124 5.97 -3.95 -2.29
CA GLU A 124 4.72 -4.47 -1.75
C GLU A 124 4.87 -5.97 -1.51
N GLY A 125 4.43 -6.42 -0.33
CA GLY A 125 4.43 -7.84 0.01
C GLY A 125 5.69 -8.35 0.71
N SER A 126 6.63 -7.49 1.09
CA SER A 126 7.65 -7.83 2.12
C SER A 126 7.05 -7.84 3.53
N GLY A 127 5.83 -8.37 3.67
CA GLY A 127 5.27 -8.79 4.94
C GLY A 127 5.91 -10.13 5.27
N ALA A 128 6.68 -10.16 6.34
CA ALA A 128 7.21 -11.38 6.92
C ALA A 128 6.15 -12.50 6.93
N ALA A 129 6.51 -13.65 6.35
CA ALA A 129 5.95 -14.92 6.76
C ALA A 129 6.87 -15.49 7.85
#